data_AF-H8MG70-F1
#
_entry.id   AF-H8MG70-F1
#
_cell.length_a   1.000
_cell.length_b   1.000
_cell.length_c   1.000
_cell.angle_alpha   90.00
_cell.angle_beta   90.00
_cell.angle_gamma   90.00
#
_symmetry.space_group_name_H-M   'P 1'
#
loop_
_entity.id
_entity.type
_entity.pdbx_description
1 polymer ?
#
loop_
_entity_poly.entity_id
_entity_poly.type
_entity_poly.pdbx_seq_one_letter_code
_entity_poly.pdbx_strand_id
1 'polypeptide(L)'
;MRVAKLAFVCVTLLSAVAVAGDKTNFEIYLSIPASGTATAAGSIIGVQNSSDSKSVIQCQIKVDNTVLGATQRLFCHARDVNGNDGTCLLNNPPQAFVDLVYALKDNDKLTFTWDVSNQQCKSLEIQRGSWQVRSNGAT
;
A
#
# COMPACT_ATOMS: atom_id res chain seq x y z
N MET A 1 64.44 8.66 14.50
CA MET A 1 63.51 7.53 14.68
C MET A 1 62.10 8.04 14.46
N ARG A 2 61.50 7.67 13.32
CA ARG A 2 60.12 7.97 12.93
C ARG A 2 59.21 6.86 13.46
N VAL A 3 57.91 7.15 13.47
CA VAL A 3 56.77 6.22 13.62
C VAL A 3 56.33 5.95 15.07
N ALA A 4 55.58 6.90 15.63
CA ALA A 4 54.72 6.67 16.80
C ALA A 4 53.38 7.42 16.65
N LYS A 5 52.80 7.42 15.45
CA LYS A 5 51.47 7.95 15.17
C LYS A 5 50.75 7.01 14.20
N LEU A 6 50.32 5.83 14.65
CA LEU A 6 49.49 4.94 13.81
C LEU A 6 48.86 3.77 14.60
N ALA A 7 48.48 3.98 15.86
CA ALA A 7 47.86 2.92 16.68
C ALA A 7 46.41 3.22 17.13
N PHE A 8 45.74 4.22 16.55
CA PHE A 8 44.42 4.67 17.01
C PHE A 8 43.35 4.79 15.90
N VAL A 9 43.53 4.11 14.76
CA VAL A 9 42.58 4.25 13.61
C VAL A 9 41.98 2.90 13.15
N CYS A 10 42.38 1.76 13.72
CA CYS A 10 41.85 0.46 13.28
C CYS A 10 40.62 -0.06 14.06
N VAL A 11 40.20 0.55 15.18
CA VAL A 11 39.13 -0.01 16.02
C VAL A 11 37.73 0.55 15.70
N THR A 12 37.62 1.66 14.95
CA THR A 12 36.32 2.27 14.62
C THR A 12 35.70 1.77 13.31
N LEU A 13 36.32 0.80 12.63
CA LEU A 13 35.82 0.18 11.40
C LEU A 13 35.09 -1.16 11.64
N LEU A 14 34.80 -1.50 12.90
CA LEU A 14 33.73 -2.45 13.21
C LEU A 14 32.41 -1.74 12.91
N SER A 15 32.11 -1.63 11.62
CA SER A 15 30.81 -1.31 11.08
C SER A 15 29.78 -2.12 11.85
N ALA A 16 29.06 -1.44 12.73
CA ALA A 16 27.82 -1.96 13.27
C ALA A 16 26.97 -2.26 12.03
N VAL A 17 26.90 -3.53 11.65
CA VAL A 17 25.84 -3.98 10.76
C VAL A 17 24.59 -3.72 11.58
N ALA A 18 23.91 -2.62 11.30
CA ALA A 18 22.58 -2.42 11.83
C ALA A 18 21.76 -3.54 11.20
N VAL A 19 21.59 -4.64 11.93
CA VAL A 19 20.61 -5.65 11.59
C VAL A 19 19.27 -4.97 11.79
N ALA A 20 18.82 -4.22 10.79
CA ALA A 20 17.44 -3.83 10.67
C ALA A 20 16.67 -5.15 10.70
N GLY A 21 15.91 -5.40 11.75
CA GLY A 21 15.29 -6.69 12.01
C GLY A 21 14.55 -7.22 10.78
N ASP A 22 14.48 -8.55 10.66
CA ASP A 22 13.89 -9.21 9.50
C ASP A 22 12.52 -8.62 9.16
N LYS A 23 12.41 -8.09 7.94
CA LYS A 23 11.11 -7.68 7.40
C LYS A 23 10.29 -8.93 7.13
N THR A 24 9.07 -8.97 7.62
CA THR A 24 8.11 -10.03 7.34
C THR A 24 7.17 -9.61 6.23
N ASN A 25 6.80 -10.51 5.33
CA ASN A 25 5.80 -10.20 4.31
C ASN A 25 4.42 -9.95 4.95
N PHE A 26 3.76 -8.86 4.59
CA PHE A 26 2.37 -8.57 4.95
C PHE A 26 1.47 -8.76 3.75
N GLU A 27 0.32 -9.39 3.97
CA GLU A 27 -0.60 -9.76 2.91
C GLU A 27 -1.42 -8.57 2.41
N ILE A 28 -1.57 -8.47 1.09
CA ILE A 28 -2.69 -7.77 0.45
C ILE A 28 -3.69 -8.84 0.03
N TYR A 29 -4.85 -8.84 0.68
CA TYR A 29 -5.94 -9.72 0.28
C TYR A 29 -6.49 -9.22 -1.04
N LEU A 30 -6.52 -10.09 -2.04
CA LEU A 30 -7.05 -9.78 -3.37
C LEU A 30 -7.89 -10.96 -3.86
N SER A 31 -9.18 -10.71 -4.11
CA SER A 31 -10.11 -11.69 -4.66
C SER A 31 -10.76 -11.12 -5.90
N ILE A 32 -10.40 -11.67 -7.06
CA ILE A 32 -10.90 -11.25 -8.37
C ILE A 32 -11.58 -12.45 -9.02
N PRO A 33 -12.91 -12.62 -8.85
CA PRO A 33 -13.64 -13.65 -9.57
C PRO A 33 -13.69 -13.33 -11.08
N ALA A 34 -14.02 -14.33 -11.90
CA ALA A 34 -14.15 -14.14 -13.35
C ALA A 34 -15.27 -13.14 -13.74
N SER A 35 -16.26 -12.95 -12.88
CA SER A 35 -17.33 -11.96 -13.05
C SER A 35 -17.91 -11.55 -11.69
N GLY A 36 -18.66 -10.44 -11.67
CA GLY A 36 -19.31 -9.93 -10.47
C GLY A 36 -18.44 -8.93 -9.72
N THR A 37 -18.38 -9.07 -8.39
CA THR A 37 -17.68 -8.10 -7.52
C THR A 37 -16.34 -8.66 -7.05
N ALA A 38 -15.28 -7.93 -7.35
CA ALA A 38 -13.94 -8.17 -6.81
C ALA A 38 -13.71 -7.35 -5.55
N THR A 39 -12.78 -7.80 -4.72
CA THR A 39 -12.45 -7.20 -3.41
C THR A 39 -10.94 -7.14 -3.21
N ALA A 40 -10.47 -6.03 -2.66
CA ALA A 40 -9.12 -5.89 -2.15
C ALA A 40 -9.14 -5.35 -0.72
N ALA A 41 -8.25 -5.86 0.13
CA ALA A 41 -8.08 -5.37 1.50
C ALA A 41 -6.62 -5.40 1.93
N GLY A 42 -6.20 -4.36 2.66
CA GLY A 42 -4.81 -4.19 3.05
C GLY A 42 -4.60 -2.98 3.96
N SER A 43 -3.35 -2.73 4.36
CA SER A 43 -2.94 -1.48 4.98
C SER A 43 -1.66 -0.96 4.34
N ILE A 44 -1.50 0.37 4.31
CA ILE A 44 -0.32 1.02 3.74
C ILE A 44 0.90 0.67 4.59
N ILE A 45 0.76 0.69 5.92
CA ILE A 45 1.85 0.34 6.84
C ILE A 45 2.26 -1.14 6.73
N GLY A 46 1.32 -2.03 6.38
CA GLY A 46 1.62 -3.43 6.09
C GLY A 46 2.55 -3.54 4.90
N VAL A 47 2.19 -2.89 3.77
CA VAL A 47 3.02 -2.85 2.56
C VAL A 47 4.39 -2.26 2.83
N GLN A 48 4.48 -1.12 3.54
CA GLN A 48 5.76 -0.46 3.83
C GLN A 48 6.71 -1.34 4.68
N ASN A 49 6.15 -2.12 5.60
CA ASN A 49 6.91 -3.03 6.46
C ASN A 49 7.16 -4.40 5.83
N SER A 50 6.57 -4.66 4.66
CA SER A 50 6.77 -5.91 3.93
C SER A 50 8.18 -6.02 3.38
N SER A 51 8.72 -7.23 3.32
CA SER A 51 9.96 -7.51 2.57
C SER A 51 9.74 -7.55 1.06
N ASP A 52 8.51 -7.83 0.61
CA ASP A 52 8.19 -7.78 -0.80
C ASP A 52 8.07 -6.33 -1.29
N SER A 53 8.59 -6.08 -2.49
CA SER A 53 8.60 -4.75 -3.11
C SER A 53 7.50 -4.58 -4.16
N LYS A 54 6.56 -5.54 -4.25
CA LYS A 54 5.54 -5.59 -5.30
C LYS A 54 4.19 -5.14 -4.81
N SER A 55 3.86 -5.48 -3.56
CA SER A 55 2.55 -5.22 -3.00
C SER A 55 2.27 -3.73 -2.96
N VAL A 56 1.03 -3.37 -3.27
CA VAL A 56 0.55 -1.99 -3.26
C VAL A 56 -0.86 -2.03 -2.70
N ILE A 57 -1.22 -1.03 -1.90
CA ILE A 57 -2.62 -0.71 -1.67
C ILE A 57 -2.76 0.80 -1.45
N GLN A 58 -3.67 1.43 -2.19
CA GLN A 58 -3.89 2.86 -2.11
C GLN A 58 -5.26 3.25 -2.68
N CYS A 59 -5.75 4.40 -2.23
CA CYS A 59 -6.82 5.15 -2.87
C CYS A 59 -6.41 6.61 -2.98
N GLN A 60 -6.80 7.27 -4.08
CA GLN A 60 -6.52 8.69 -4.30
C GLN A 60 -7.70 9.36 -5.00
N ILE A 61 -7.87 10.65 -4.71
CA ILE A 61 -8.74 11.55 -5.46
C ILE A 61 -7.86 12.39 -6.38
N LYS A 62 -8.07 12.26 -7.69
CA LYS A 62 -7.48 13.14 -8.70
C LYS A 62 -8.53 14.16 -9.13
N VAL A 63 -8.15 15.43 -9.23
CA VAL A 63 -9.01 16.47 -9.81
C VAL A 63 -8.43 16.85 -11.17
N ASP A 64 -9.20 16.59 -12.22
CA ASP A 64 -8.85 16.96 -13.59
C ASP A 64 -9.64 18.24 -13.95
N ASN A 65 -8.94 19.37 -14.06
CA ASN A 65 -9.53 20.63 -14.50
C ASN A 65 -9.58 20.67 -16.02
N THR A 66 -10.77 20.79 -16.58
CA THR A 66 -11.00 20.96 -18.02
C THR A 66 -11.69 22.28 -18.31
N VAL A 67 -11.72 22.69 -19.58
CA VAL A 67 -12.45 23.91 -20.02
C VAL A 67 -13.96 23.83 -19.69
N LEU A 68 -14.50 22.62 -19.53
CA LEU A 68 -15.91 22.35 -19.21
C LEU A 68 -16.18 22.23 -17.70
N GLY A 69 -15.16 22.38 -16.86
CA GLY A 69 -15.25 22.26 -15.40
C GLY A 69 -14.27 21.26 -14.80
N ALA A 70 -14.28 21.17 -13.47
CA ALA A 70 -13.48 20.21 -12.71
C ALA A 70 -14.21 18.87 -12.63
N THR A 71 -13.52 17.78 -12.98
CA THR A 71 -14.00 16.42 -12.73
C THR A 71 -13.15 15.78 -11.65
N GLN A 72 -13.77 15.26 -10.61
CA GLN A 72 -13.09 14.49 -9.59
C GLN A 72 -13.10 13.01 -9.99
N ARG A 73 -11.97 12.33 -9.83
CA ARG A 73 -11.84 10.91 -10.11
C ARG A 73 -11.25 10.20 -8.91
N LEU A 74 -12.01 9.27 -8.36
CA LEU A 74 -11.52 8.28 -7.42
C LEU A 74 -10.78 7.18 -8.17
N PHE A 75 -9.60 6.83 -7.68
CA PHE A 75 -8.85 5.68 -8.13
C PHE A 75 -8.29 4.93 -6.93
N CYS A 76 -8.65 3.66 -6.78
CA CYS A 76 -7.98 2.75 -5.86
C CYS A 76 -7.27 1.65 -6.63
N HIS A 77 -6.13 1.24 -6.11
CA HIS A 77 -5.28 0.22 -6.70
C HIS A 77 -4.73 -0.67 -5.60
N ALA A 78 -4.78 -1.97 -5.84
CA ALA A 78 -4.15 -2.98 -5.02
C ALA A 78 -3.35 -3.94 -5.90
N ARG A 79 -2.20 -4.37 -5.39
CA ARG A 79 -1.38 -5.42 -5.98
C ARG A 79 -0.97 -6.39 -4.89
N ASP A 80 -1.11 -7.69 -5.16
CA ASP A 80 -0.62 -8.73 -4.27
C ASP A 80 0.86 -9.08 -4.52
N VAL A 81 1.42 -9.95 -3.67
CA VAL A 81 2.83 -10.40 -3.79
C VAL A 81 3.13 -11.16 -5.09
N ASN A 82 2.10 -11.74 -5.71
CA ASN A 82 2.21 -12.46 -6.99
C ASN A 82 2.19 -11.50 -8.18
N GLY A 83 1.82 -10.23 -7.96
CA GLY A 83 1.71 -9.20 -9.00
C GLY A 83 0.32 -9.13 -9.64
N ASN A 84 -0.70 -9.76 -9.05
CA ASN A 84 -2.07 -9.60 -9.50
C ASN A 84 -2.57 -8.20 -9.13
N ASP A 85 -3.22 -7.52 -10.07
CA ASP A 85 -3.68 -6.14 -9.90
C ASP A 85 -5.22 -6.07 -9.81
N GLY A 86 -5.70 -5.26 -8.87
CA GLY A 86 -7.09 -4.85 -8.75
C GLY A 86 -7.22 -3.33 -8.80
N THR A 87 -8.13 -2.83 -9.62
CA THR A 87 -8.39 -1.39 -9.76
C THR A 87 -9.86 -1.06 -9.60
N CYS A 88 -10.11 0.08 -8.99
CA CYS A 88 -11.43 0.60 -8.69
C CYS A 88 -11.45 2.07 -9.15
N LEU A 89 -12.42 2.42 -9.98
CA LEU A 89 -12.56 3.75 -10.59
C LEU A 89 -13.95 4.31 -10.37
N LEU A 90 -14.04 5.62 -10.10
CA LEU A 90 -15.30 6.34 -10.10
C LEU A 90 -15.08 7.79 -10.54
N ASN A 91 -15.84 8.23 -11.55
CA ASN A 91 -15.89 9.64 -11.95
C ASN A 91 -16.99 10.34 -11.16
N ASN A 92 -16.70 11.57 -10.71
CA ASN A 92 -17.56 12.34 -9.82
C ASN A 92 -18.03 11.50 -8.61
N PRO A 93 -17.09 10.97 -7.80
CA PRO A 93 -17.42 10.12 -6.68
C PRO A 93 -18.33 10.84 -5.68
N PRO A 94 -19.24 10.13 -4.98
CA PRO A 94 -19.99 10.70 -3.88
C PRO A 94 -19.06 11.29 -2.82
N GLN A 95 -19.48 12.38 -2.17
CA GLN A 95 -18.65 13.07 -1.17
C GLN A 95 -18.18 12.13 -0.04
N ALA A 96 -18.99 11.16 0.37
CA ALA A 96 -18.60 10.18 1.38
C ALA A 96 -17.36 9.36 0.98
N PHE A 97 -17.17 9.04 -0.31
CA PHE A 97 -15.96 8.36 -0.77
C PHE A 97 -14.75 9.29 -0.70
N VAL A 98 -14.94 10.56 -1.09
CA VAL A 98 -13.91 11.60 -1.02
C VAL A 98 -13.43 11.78 0.42
N ASP A 99 -14.38 11.91 1.36
CA ASP A 99 -14.10 12.09 2.78
C ASP A 99 -13.37 10.88 3.37
N LEU A 100 -13.75 9.65 2.99
CA LEU A 100 -13.05 8.45 3.41
C LEU A 100 -11.59 8.45 2.91
N VAL A 101 -11.35 8.72 1.63
CA VAL A 101 -9.98 8.76 1.10
C VAL A 101 -9.12 9.81 1.83
N TYR A 102 -9.67 10.98 2.13
CA TYR A 102 -8.94 12.00 2.90
C TYR A 102 -8.75 11.65 4.38
N ALA A 103 -9.62 10.80 4.94
CA ALA A 103 -9.53 10.34 6.33
C ALA A 103 -8.63 9.11 6.51
N LEU A 104 -8.15 8.51 5.42
CA LEU A 104 -7.30 7.32 5.41
C LEU A 104 -5.95 7.62 6.07
N LYS A 105 -5.58 6.79 7.04
CA LYS A 105 -4.26 6.82 7.69
C LYS A 105 -3.49 5.56 7.34
N ASP A 106 -2.17 5.61 7.45
CA ASP A 106 -1.29 4.51 7.04
C ASP A 106 -1.59 3.18 7.76
N ASN A 107 -1.99 3.26 9.03
CA ASN A 107 -2.29 2.09 9.85
C ASN A 107 -3.66 1.48 9.57
N ASP A 108 -4.60 2.28 9.05
CA ASP A 108 -5.96 1.86 8.84
C ASP A 108 -6.03 0.73 7.80
N LYS A 109 -6.96 -0.20 7.99
CA LYS A 109 -7.28 -1.19 6.96
C LYS A 109 -8.16 -0.53 5.91
N LEU A 110 -7.63 -0.44 4.70
CA LEU A 110 -8.36 -0.05 3.51
C LEU A 110 -8.97 -1.28 2.86
N THR A 111 -10.29 -1.28 2.65
CA THR A 111 -11.00 -2.29 1.85
C THR A 111 -11.77 -1.58 0.75
N PHE A 112 -11.67 -2.07 -0.49
CA PHE A 112 -12.48 -1.55 -1.59
C PHE A 112 -12.96 -2.68 -2.48
N THR A 113 -14.12 -2.48 -3.09
CA THR A 113 -14.73 -3.43 -4.02
C THR A 113 -15.07 -2.76 -5.34
N TRP A 114 -15.02 -3.53 -6.42
CA TRP A 114 -15.34 -3.04 -7.76
C TRP A 114 -16.08 -4.10 -8.57
N ASP A 115 -16.80 -3.65 -9.59
CA ASP A 115 -17.32 -4.55 -10.61
C ASP A 115 -16.20 -5.01 -11.55
N VAL A 116 -16.05 -6.32 -11.75
CA VAL A 116 -14.99 -6.87 -12.60
C VAL A 116 -15.15 -6.43 -14.06
N SER A 117 -16.37 -6.22 -14.55
CA SER A 117 -16.63 -5.94 -15.97
C SER A 117 -16.19 -4.55 -16.40
N ASN A 118 -16.30 -3.54 -15.52
CA ASN A 118 -16.07 -2.14 -15.86
C ASN A 118 -15.19 -1.39 -14.84
N GLN A 119 -14.67 -2.09 -13.82
CA GLN A 119 -13.82 -1.55 -12.75
C GLN A 119 -14.50 -0.46 -11.90
N GLN A 120 -15.83 -0.34 -11.97
CA GLN A 120 -16.56 0.67 -11.23
C GLN A 120 -16.51 0.37 -9.74
N CYS A 121 -16.08 1.36 -8.94
CA CYS A 121 -16.11 1.25 -7.49
C CYS A 121 -17.53 1.02 -6.96
N LYS A 122 -17.70 -0.01 -6.12
CA LYS A 122 -18.97 -0.32 -5.44
C LYS A 122 -18.94 0.07 -3.97
N SER A 123 -17.83 -0.17 -3.29
CA SER A 123 -17.67 0.21 -1.89
C SER A 123 -16.23 0.60 -1.56
N LEU A 124 -16.11 1.45 -0.54
CA LEU A 124 -14.87 1.84 0.11
C LEU A 124 -15.12 1.80 1.62
N GLU A 125 -14.27 1.08 2.35
CA GLU A 125 -14.36 0.92 3.80
C GLU A 125 -12.99 1.15 4.42
N ILE A 126 -13.00 1.86 5.55
CA ILE A 126 -11.81 2.11 6.37
C ILE A 126 -12.10 1.57 7.77
N GLN A 127 -11.38 0.52 8.15
CA GLN A 127 -11.42 0.00 9.51
C GLN A 127 -10.19 0.54 10.26
N ARG A 128 -10.45 1.31 11.32
CA ARG A 128 -9.41 1.92 12.15
C ARG A 128 -8.68 0.87 12.97
N GLY A 129 -7.38 1.09 13.20
CA GLY A 129 -6.52 0.20 13.98
C GLY A 129 -5.21 -0.08 13.24
N SER A 130 -4.41 -1.01 13.73
CA SER A 130 -3.18 -1.48 13.07
C SER A 130 -3.44 -2.82 12.40
N TRP A 131 -3.91 -2.81 11.15
CA TRP A 131 -4.10 -4.07 10.41
C TRP A 131 -2.80 -4.49 9.75
N GLN A 132 -2.27 -5.63 10.16
CA GLN A 132 -1.03 -6.20 9.65
C GLN A 132 -1.14 -7.72 9.71
N VAL A 133 -1.65 -8.32 8.64
CA VAL A 133 -1.72 -9.78 8.52
C VAL A 133 -0.44 -10.25 7.86
N ARG A 134 0.32 -11.09 8.57
CA ARG A 134 1.52 -11.70 7.98
C ARG A 134 1.05 -12.64 6.87
N SER A 135 1.65 -12.49 5.69
CA SER A 135 1.59 -13.56 4.71
C SER A 135 2.26 -14.76 5.37
N ASN A 136 1.51 -15.85 5.57
CA ASN A 136 2.10 -17.11 6.01
C ASN A 136 3.09 -17.51 4.92
N GLY A 137 4.36 -17.14 5.11
CA GLY A 137 5.43 -17.56 4.24
C GLY A 137 5.40 -19.08 4.19
N ALA A 138 4.84 -19.63 3.13
CA ALA A 138 5.20 -20.96 2.71
C ALA A 138 6.66 -20.85 2.25
N THR A 139 7.57 -21.08 3.21
CA THR A 139 8.94 -21.50 2.93
C THR A 139 8.92 -22.83 2.19
#